data_AF-A0A946AVQ9-F1
#
_entry.id   AF-A0A946AVQ9-F1
#
_cell.length_a   1.000
_cell.length_b   1.000
_cell.length_c   1.000
_cell.angle_alpha   90.00
_cell.angle_beta   90.00
_cell.angle_gamma   90.00
#
_symmetry.space_group_name_H-M   'P 1'
#
loop_
_entity.id
_entity.type
_entity.pdbx_description
1 polymer ?
#
loop_
_entity_poly.entity_id
_entity_poly.type
_entity_poly.pdbx_seq_one_letter_code
_entity_poly.pdbx_strand_id
1 'polypeptide(L)' 'MNKYPIPQSPQSPRSARRAGGRQARKDLRSAPLADNIRPVRPGLSGGNYKPIDDTGVAAISDTIFQILEEIGLSQAPESG' A
#
# COMPACT_ATOMS: atom_id res chain seq x y z
N MET A 1 37.29 -65.30 -17.41
CA MET A 1 37.83 -64.25 -16.52
C MET A 1 37.07 -62.95 -16.80
N ASN A 2 36.27 -62.51 -15.83
CA ASN A 2 35.42 -61.31 -15.70
C ASN A 2 35.08 -60.45 -16.94
N LYS A 3 33.84 -60.67 -17.38
CA LYS A 3 32.95 -59.70 -18.05
C LYS A 3 32.48 -58.65 -17.03
N TYR A 4 32.35 -57.40 -17.49
CA TYR A 4 31.28 -56.42 -17.28
C TYR A 4 31.86 -54.99 -17.15
N PRO A 5 31.53 -54.06 -18.07
CA PRO A 5 31.89 -52.65 -17.91
C PRO A 5 30.97 -52.01 -16.87
N ILE A 6 31.52 -51.08 -16.09
CA ILE A 6 30.80 -50.32 -15.06
C ILE A 6 29.74 -49.44 -15.78
N PRO A 7 28.44 -49.56 -15.47
CA PRO A 7 27.45 -48.65 -16.04
C PRO A 7 27.63 -47.26 -15.43
N GLN A 8 27.87 -46.26 -16.27
CA GLN A 8 27.83 -44.86 -15.85
C GLN A 8 26.38 -44.54 -15.41
N SER A 9 26.22 -44.07 -14.17
CA SER A 9 24.91 -43.64 -13.68
C SER A 9 24.43 -42.44 -14.50
N PRO A 10 23.17 -42.43 -14.97
CA PRO A 10 22.64 -41.25 -15.65
C PRO A 10 22.63 -40.11 -14.63
N GLN A 11 23.43 -39.07 -14.89
CA GLN A 11 23.33 -37.78 -14.21
C GLN A 11 21.89 -37.30 -14.38
N SER A 12 21.08 -37.43 -13.33
CA SER A 12 19.71 -36.92 -13.32
C SER A 12 19.81 -35.41 -13.60
N PRO A 13 19.13 -34.86 -14.62
CA PRO A 13 19.26 -33.45 -14.95
C PRO A 13 18.99 -32.66 -13.67
N ARG A 14 20.00 -31.89 -13.21
CA ARG A 14 19.92 -31.04 -12.03
C ARG A 14 18.66 -30.23 -12.17
N SER A 15 17.63 -30.69 -11.49
CA SER A 15 16.31 -30.27 -11.88
C SER A 15 16.23 -28.79 -11.58
N ALA A 16 15.81 -28.01 -12.55
CA ALA A 16 15.36 -26.65 -12.35
C ALA A 16 14.07 -26.61 -11.48
N ARG A 17 13.92 -27.50 -10.48
CA ARG A 17 12.75 -27.68 -9.59
C ARG A 17 12.55 -26.49 -8.63
N ARG A 18 13.28 -25.39 -8.79
CA ARG A 18 13.10 -24.15 -8.02
C ARG A 18 12.73 -22.96 -8.88
N ALA A 19 12.25 -23.16 -10.11
CA ALA A 19 11.79 -22.05 -10.93
C ALA A 19 10.31 -21.73 -10.61
N GLY A 20 10.09 -20.76 -9.72
CA GLY A 20 8.88 -19.94 -9.76
C GLY A 20 7.63 -20.43 -9.01
N GLY A 21 7.53 -21.67 -8.51
CA GLY A 21 6.27 -22.13 -7.86
C GLY A 21 5.83 -21.32 -6.63
N ARG A 22 6.78 -20.87 -5.79
CA ARG A 22 6.48 -19.92 -4.69
C ARG A 22 6.12 -18.54 -5.23
N GLN A 23 6.82 -18.09 -6.27
CA GLN A 23 6.58 -16.80 -6.91
C GLN A 23 5.18 -16.77 -7.55
N ALA A 24 4.81 -17.79 -8.32
CA ALA A 24 3.48 -17.96 -8.89
C ALA A 24 2.35 -17.91 -7.84
N ARG A 25 2.54 -18.55 -6.67
CA ARG A 25 1.57 -18.44 -5.57
C ARG A 25 1.50 -17.06 -4.93
N LYS A 26 2.61 -16.30 -4.92
CA LYS A 26 2.61 -14.90 -4.49
C LYS A 26 1.88 -14.05 -5.54
N ASP A 27 2.26 -14.19 -6.80
CA ASP A 27 1.70 -13.43 -7.94
C ASP A 27 0.18 -13.63 -8.04
N LEU A 28 -0.31 -14.87 -7.90
CA LEU A 28 -1.74 -15.18 -7.90
C LEU A 28 -2.51 -14.55 -6.74
N ARG A 29 -1.86 -14.34 -5.58
CA ARG A 29 -2.50 -13.72 -4.40
C ARG A 29 -2.41 -12.19 -4.42
N SER A 30 -1.32 -11.64 -4.98
CA SER A 30 -1.17 -10.20 -5.16
C SER A 30 -1.89 -9.68 -6.39
N ALA A 31 -2.31 -10.56 -7.29
CA ALA A 31 -3.13 -10.20 -8.43
C ALA A 31 -4.40 -9.47 -7.95
N PRO A 32 -4.78 -8.35 -8.59
CA PRO A 32 -6.02 -7.68 -8.28
C PRO A 32 -7.21 -8.63 -8.40
N LEU A 33 -8.14 -8.55 -7.43
CA LEU A 33 -9.39 -9.30 -7.51
C LEU A 33 -10.21 -8.80 -8.71
N ALA A 34 -10.87 -9.74 -9.39
CA ALA A 34 -11.84 -9.42 -10.45
C ALA A 34 -12.98 -8.56 -9.88
N ASP A 35 -13.49 -7.64 -10.70
CA ASP A 35 -14.43 -6.61 -10.23
C ASP A 35 -15.70 -7.17 -9.58
N ASN A 36 -16.14 -8.36 -10.00
CA ASN A 36 -17.32 -9.04 -9.48
C ASN A 36 -17.12 -9.71 -8.11
N ILE A 37 -15.87 -9.89 -7.65
CA ILE A 37 -15.54 -10.49 -6.35
C ILE A 37 -14.89 -9.52 -5.37
N ARG A 38 -14.71 -8.24 -5.76
CA ARG A 38 -14.14 -7.21 -4.87
C ARG A 38 -15.08 -6.98 -3.68
N PRO A 39 -14.61 -7.20 -2.44
CA PRO A 39 -15.44 -6.97 -1.25
C PRO A 39 -15.81 -5.50 -1.05
N VAL A 40 -14.95 -4.58 -1.49
CA VAL A 40 -15.14 -3.13 -1.38
C VAL A 40 -15.27 -2.54 -2.78
N ARG A 41 -16.36 -1.81 -3.01
CA ARG A 41 -16.60 -1.04 -4.23
C ARG A 41 -16.28 0.44 -3.97
N PRO A 42 -15.75 1.18 -4.96
CA PRO A 42 -15.65 2.63 -4.82
C PRO A 42 -17.03 3.21 -4.54
N GLY A 43 -17.08 4.21 -3.66
CA GLY A 43 -18.32 4.95 -3.38
C GLY A 43 -18.81 5.70 -4.63
N LEU A 44 -20.06 6.17 -4.57
CA LEU A 44 -20.58 7.09 -5.58
C LEU A 44 -19.69 8.34 -5.63
N SER A 45 -19.46 8.86 -6.84
CA SER A 45 -18.82 10.17 -7.00
C SER A 45 -19.75 11.24 -6.43
N GLY A 46 -19.51 11.66 -5.19
CA GLY A 46 -20.21 12.75 -4.52
C GLY A 46 -19.37 14.02 -4.50
N GLY A 47 -20.03 15.17 -4.33
CA GLY A 47 -19.35 16.41 -3.99
C GLY A 47 -18.93 16.43 -2.52
N ASN A 48 -18.00 17.31 -2.17
CA ASN A 48 -17.72 17.60 -0.77
C ASN A 48 -18.83 18.48 -0.22
N TYR A 49 -19.40 18.11 0.94
CA TYR A 49 -20.24 19.05 1.70
C TYR A 49 -19.36 20.21 2.18
N LYS A 50 -19.58 21.40 1.61
CA LYS A 50 -18.83 22.62 1.92
C LYS A 50 -19.78 23.64 2.58
N PRO A 51 -20.00 23.53 3.91
CA PRO A 51 -20.95 24.41 4.62
C PRO A 51 -20.48 25.86 4.75
N ILE A 52 -19.18 26.11 4.54
CA ILE A 52 -18.56 27.44 4.66
C ILE A 52 -17.90 27.76 3.31
N ASP A 53 -18.19 28.93 2.76
CA ASP A 53 -17.60 29.43 1.53
C ASP A 53 -16.18 29.98 1.75
N ASP A 54 -15.50 30.37 0.68
CA ASP A 54 -14.09 30.77 0.76
C ASP A 54 -13.89 32.05 1.57
N THR A 55 -14.87 32.95 1.55
CA THR A 55 -14.87 34.19 2.36
C THR A 55 -15.04 33.86 3.84
N GLY A 56 -15.94 32.94 4.19
CA GLY A 56 -16.09 32.47 5.57
C GLY A 56 -14.85 31.77 6.10
N VAL A 57 -14.16 30.98 5.27
CA VAL A 57 -12.88 30.35 5.63
C VAL A 57 -11.81 31.40 5.89
N ALA A 58 -11.69 32.43 5.04
CA ALA A 58 -10.74 33.52 5.23
C ALA A 58 -11.01 34.29 6.53
N ALA A 59 -12.27 34.63 6.80
CA ALA A 59 -12.66 35.32 8.03
C ALA A 59 -12.32 34.54 9.31
N ILE A 60 -12.53 33.21 9.29
CA ILE A 60 -12.13 32.34 10.42
C ILE A 60 -10.62 32.35 10.59
N SER A 61 -9.86 32.28 9.49
CA SER A 61 -8.40 32.31 9.55
C SER A 61 -7.87 33.61 10.15
N ASP A 62 -8.40 34.76 9.73
CA ASP A 62 -8.00 36.07 10.26
C ASP A 62 -8.32 36.17 11.76
N THR A 63 -9.50 35.70 12.15
CA THR A 63 -9.94 35.65 13.55
C THR A 63 -9.01 34.79 14.40
N ILE A 64 -8.57 33.63 13.89
CA ILE A 64 -7.62 32.76 14.58
C ILE A 64 -6.31 33.51 14.86
N PHE A 65 -5.75 34.20 13.87
CA PHE A 65 -4.50 34.93 14.06
C PHE A 65 -4.64 36.09 15.04
N GLN A 66 -5.75 36.82 14.98
CA GLN A 66 -6.05 37.85 15.97
C GLN A 66 -6.12 37.28 17.39
N ILE A 67 -6.84 36.16 17.58
CA ILE A 67 -6.95 35.50 18.89
C ILE A 67 -5.58 35.04 19.40
N LEU A 68 -4.75 34.48 18.51
CA LEU A 68 -3.41 34.02 18.88
C LEU A 68 -2.47 35.19 19.23
N GLU A 69 -2.65 36.35 18.60
CA GLU A 69 -1.91 37.57 18.93
C GLU A 69 -2.34 38.17 20.27
N GLU A 70 -3.65 38.27 20.51
CA GLU A 70 -4.21 38.92 21.69
C GLU A 70 -4.13 38.05 22.96
N ILE A 71 -4.38 36.74 22.81
CA ILE A 71 -4.53 35.80 23.95
C ILE A 71 -3.34 34.84 24.04
N GLY A 72 -2.82 34.38 22.90
CA GLY A 72 -1.75 33.38 22.84
C GLY A 72 -2.19 31.96 23.23
N LEU A 73 -1.21 31.07 23.37
CA LEU A 73 -1.42 29.67 23.78
C LEU A 73 -0.78 29.43 25.14
N SER A 74 -1.57 28.95 26.11
CA SER A 74 -1.11 28.71 27.48
C SER A 74 -0.11 27.56 27.62
N GLN A 75 -0.10 26.62 26.68
CA GLN A 75 0.76 25.43 26.67
C GLN A 75 1.55 25.34 25.37
N ALA A 76 2.16 26.46 24.95
CA ALA A 76 3.12 26.42 23.85
C ALA A 76 4.35 25.59 24.29
N PRO A 77 4.76 24.56 23.53
CA PRO A 77 5.99 23.83 23.81
C PRO A 77 7.20 24.76 23.69
N GLU A 78 8.29 24.42 24.38
CA GLU A 78 9.59 25.07 24.13
C GLU A 78 9.86 24.96 22.62
N SER A 79 10.03 26.10 21.94
CA SER A 79 10.33 26.11 20.51
C SER A 79 11.61 25.31 20.29
N GLY A 80 11.48 24.18 19.60
CA GLY A 80 12.59 23.26 19.30
C GLY A 80 13.60 23.82 18.31
#